data_AF-A0A2E4EJ51-F1
#
_entry.id   AF-A0A2E4EJ51-F1
#
_cell.length_a   1.000
_cell.length_b   1.000
_cell.length_c   1.000
_cell.angle_alpha   90.00
_cell.angle_beta   90.00
_cell.angle_gamma   90.00
#
_symmetry.space_group_name_H-M   'P 1'
#
loop_
_entity.id
_entity.type
_entity.pdbx_description
1 polymer ?
#
loop_
_entity_poly.entity_id
_entity_poly.type
_entity_poly.pdbx_seq_one_letter_code
_entity_poly.pdbx_strand_id
1 'polypeptide(L)'
;MITLNDLTTEELQYVRSKWASEITEIDKEKARKQERLDAKLDSQGDDAAAKASLQADIAHAQSVRDVLVANNADAALIAAQDAVIAELQSELDAYGLSSSYVSPTDAILQQMDLDELTYASQRRAARIVEIDAI
;
A
#
# COMPACT_ATOMS: atom_id res chain seq x y z
N MET A 1 -27.72 -12.94 31.10
CA MET A 1 -26.58 -12.10 30.64
C MET A 1 -25.86 -11.67 31.90
N ILE A 2 -24.59 -12.08 32.08
CA ILE A 2 -23.79 -11.65 33.23
C ILE A 2 -23.38 -10.20 32.95
N THR A 3 -23.68 -9.28 33.87
CA THR A 3 -23.27 -7.88 33.79
C THR A 3 -21.95 -7.67 34.54
N LEU A 4 -21.21 -6.58 34.26
CA LEU A 4 -19.96 -6.30 34.97
C LEU A 4 -20.16 -6.20 36.49
N ASN A 5 -21.31 -5.69 36.94
CA ASN A 5 -21.66 -5.58 38.36
C ASN A 5 -21.89 -6.93 39.06
N ASP A 6 -22.07 -8.02 38.31
CA ASP A 6 -22.25 -9.37 38.85
C ASP A 6 -20.91 -10.08 39.09
N LEU A 7 -19.79 -9.48 38.68
CA LEU A 7 -18.45 -10.04 38.79
C LEU A 7 -17.80 -9.66 40.14
N THR A 8 -17.00 -10.58 40.67
CA THR A 8 -16.12 -10.29 41.80
C THR A 8 -14.98 -9.34 41.40
N THR A 9 -14.35 -8.71 42.38
CA THR A 9 -13.19 -7.84 42.15
C THR A 9 -12.04 -8.55 41.42
N GLU A 10 -11.79 -9.82 41.73
CA GLU A 10 -10.75 -10.63 41.08
C GLU A 10 -11.11 -10.92 39.61
N GLU A 11 -12.37 -11.23 39.32
CA GLU A 11 -12.86 -11.43 37.95
C GLU A 11 -12.81 -10.13 37.13
N LEU A 12 -13.18 -8.99 37.72
CA LEU A 12 -13.07 -7.68 37.08
C LEU A 12 -11.61 -7.36 36.73
N GLN A 13 -10.68 -7.58 37.66
CA GLN A 13 -9.24 -7.38 37.40
C GLN A 13 -8.71 -8.30 36.31
N TYR A 14 -9.15 -9.57 36.29
CA TYR A 14 -8.78 -10.51 35.23
C TYR A 14 -9.27 -10.04 33.86
N VAL A 15 -10.55 -9.68 33.74
CA VAL A 15 -11.16 -9.21 32.49
C VAL A 15 -10.48 -7.93 32.01
N ARG A 16 -10.24 -6.98 32.91
CA ARG A 16 -9.51 -5.73 32.62
C ARG A 16 -8.13 -6.02 32.03
N SER A 17 -7.36 -6.89 32.70
CA SER A 17 -5.99 -7.24 32.27
C SER A 17 -5.98 -7.96 30.93
N LYS A 18 -6.94 -8.87 30.71
CA LYS A 18 -7.11 -9.56 29.43
C LYS A 18 -7.41 -8.58 28.30
N TRP A 19 -8.36 -7.67 28.48
CA TRP A 19 -8.67 -6.66 27.46
C TRP A 19 -7.51 -5.70 27.20
N ALA A 20 -6.75 -5.31 28.23
CA ALA A 20 -5.56 -4.48 28.06
C ALA A 20 -4.49 -5.19 27.20
N SER A 21 -4.29 -6.49 27.42
CA SER A 21 -3.41 -7.31 26.58
C SER A 21 -3.93 -7.43 25.15
N GLU A 22 -5.24 -7.65 24.96
CA GLU A 22 -5.84 -7.75 23.63
C GLU A 22 -5.72 -6.43 22.84
N ILE A 23 -5.92 -5.27 23.49
CA ILE A 23 -5.69 -3.94 22.89
C ILE A 23 -4.25 -3.83 22.38
N THR A 24 -3.28 -4.24 23.21
CA THR A 24 -1.85 -4.19 22.83
C THR A 24 -1.57 -5.03 21.58
N GLU A 25 -2.16 -6.21 21.46
CA GLU A 25 -1.99 -7.06 20.28
C GLU A 25 -2.69 -6.49 19.03
N ILE A 26 -3.88 -5.91 19.20
CA ILE A 26 -4.61 -5.23 18.11
C ILE A 26 -3.82 -4.02 17.61
N ASP A 27 -3.24 -3.22 18.51
CA ASP A 27 -2.46 -2.04 18.14
C ASP A 27 -1.19 -2.43 17.38
N LYS A 28 -0.53 -3.54 17.77
CA LYS A 28 0.60 -4.11 17.00
C LYS A 28 0.17 -4.59 15.62
N GLU A 29 -0.97 -5.28 15.52
CA GLU A 29 -1.48 -5.76 14.25
C GLU A 29 -1.85 -4.60 13.32
N LYS A 30 -2.52 -3.57 13.86
CA LYS A 30 -2.84 -2.33 13.15
C LYS A 30 -1.58 -1.66 12.62
N ALA A 31 -0.56 -1.49 13.45
CA ALA A 31 0.71 -0.90 13.02
C ALA A 31 1.35 -1.67 11.85
N ARG A 32 1.39 -3.01 11.93
CA ARG A 32 1.93 -3.86 10.86
C ARG A 32 1.12 -3.78 9.57
N LYS A 33 -0.22 -3.76 9.66
CA LYS A 33 -1.10 -3.63 8.48
C LYS A 33 -0.95 -2.26 7.84
N GLN A 34 -0.90 -1.19 8.64
CA GLN A 34 -0.68 0.17 8.15
C GLN A 34 0.68 0.30 7.45
N GLU A 35 1.77 -0.15 8.09
CA GLU A 35 3.12 -0.11 7.50
C GLU A 35 3.18 -0.84 6.14
N ARG A 36 2.51 -1.99 6.02
CA ARG A 36 2.43 -2.74 4.75
C ARG A 36 1.62 -2.02 3.69
N LEU A 37 0.53 -1.35 4.07
CA LEU A 37 -0.29 -0.58 3.15
C LEU A 37 0.47 0.65 2.66
N ASP A 38 1.10 1.39 3.57
CA ASP A 38 1.91 2.57 3.26
C ASP A 38 3.07 2.22 2.33
N ALA A 39 3.85 1.17 2.65
CA ALA A 39 4.95 0.72 1.79
C ALA A 39 4.49 0.32 0.39
N LYS A 40 3.31 -0.28 0.26
CA LYS A 40 2.74 -0.60 -1.05
C LYS A 40 2.31 0.65 -1.81
N LEU A 41 1.61 1.58 -1.16
CA LEU A 41 1.19 2.85 -1.77
C LEU A 41 2.40 3.70 -2.21
N ASP A 42 3.46 3.75 -1.39
CA ASP A 42 4.71 4.45 -1.72
C ASP A 42 5.36 3.82 -2.95
N SER A 43 5.51 2.49 -2.98
CA SER A 43 6.07 1.81 -4.16
C SER A 43 5.23 2.00 -5.43
N GLN A 44 3.90 2.12 -5.32
CA GLN A 44 3.06 2.48 -6.46
C GLN A 44 3.27 3.90 -6.94
N GLY A 45 3.50 4.85 -6.02
CA GLY A 45 3.83 6.23 -6.35
C GLY A 45 5.13 6.33 -7.13
N ASP A 46 6.16 5.62 -6.66
CA ASP A 46 7.46 5.52 -7.33
C ASP A 46 7.33 4.83 -8.71
N ASP A 47 6.59 3.73 -8.80
CA ASP A 47 6.32 3.02 -10.06
C ASP A 47 5.58 3.92 -11.07
N ALA A 48 4.65 4.76 -10.60
CA ALA A 48 3.92 5.70 -11.47
C ALA A 48 4.85 6.80 -12.01
N ALA A 49 5.74 7.33 -11.18
CA ALA A 49 6.74 8.30 -11.60
C ALA A 49 7.75 7.70 -12.61
N ALA A 50 8.22 6.48 -12.34
CA ALA A 50 9.10 5.75 -13.25
C ALA A 50 8.43 5.47 -14.61
N LYS A 51 7.16 5.05 -14.62
CA LYS A 51 6.37 4.88 -15.85
C LYS A 51 6.23 6.17 -16.63
N ALA A 52 5.96 7.28 -15.96
CA ALA A 52 5.85 8.59 -16.61
C ALA A 52 7.19 9.03 -17.23
N SER A 53 8.31 8.76 -16.55
CA SER A 53 9.66 9.00 -17.09
C SER A 53 9.92 8.16 -18.34
N LEU A 54 9.67 6.85 -18.28
CA LEU A 54 9.84 5.95 -19.43
C LEU A 54 8.99 6.37 -20.64
N GLN A 55 7.75 6.80 -20.42
CA GLN A 55 6.90 7.33 -21.48
C GLN A 55 7.47 8.60 -22.12
N ALA A 56 8.04 9.50 -21.31
CA ALA A 56 8.70 10.70 -21.81
C ALA A 56 9.98 10.34 -22.61
N ASP A 57 10.77 9.38 -22.13
CA ASP A 57 11.98 8.91 -22.80
C ASP A 57 11.66 8.23 -24.15
N ILE A 58 10.59 7.42 -24.20
CA ILE A 58 10.08 6.83 -25.46
C ILE A 58 9.67 7.94 -26.44
N ALA A 59 8.89 8.93 -25.99
CA ALA A 59 8.45 10.03 -26.84
C ALA A 59 9.64 10.86 -27.37
N HIS A 60 10.65 11.08 -26.52
CA HIS A 60 11.88 11.74 -26.93
C HIS A 60 12.66 10.90 -27.96
N ALA A 61 12.84 9.60 -27.72
CA ALA A 61 13.52 8.68 -28.62
C ALA A 61 12.82 8.59 -29.99
N GLN A 62 11.49 8.59 -30.01
CA GLN A 62 10.68 8.66 -31.24
C GLN A 62 10.90 9.99 -31.97
N SER A 63 10.92 11.12 -31.26
CA SER A 63 11.21 12.42 -31.86
C SER A 63 12.61 12.46 -32.49
N VAL A 64 13.62 11.88 -31.84
CA VAL A 64 14.99 11.78 -32.39
C VAL A 64 14.99 10.92 -33.66
N ARG A 65 14.31 9.76 -33.62
CA ARG A 65 14.14 8.88 -34.77
C ARG A 65 13.51 9.60 -35.96
N ASP A 66 12.44 10.36 -35.72
CA ASP A 66 11.75 11.11 -36.77
C ASP A 66 12.66 12.18 -37.40
N VAL A 67 13.48 12.85 -36.60
CA VAL A 67 14.50 13.78 -37.10
C VAL A 67 15.56 13.04 -37.93
N LEU A 68 16.04 11.87 -37.49
CA LEU A 68 17.00 11.07 -38.25
C LEU A 68 16.41 10.65 -39.62
N VAL A 69 15.16 10.19 -39.64
CA VAL A 69 14.45 9.81 -40.87
C VAL A 69 14.27 11.03 -41.79
N ALA A 70 13.80 12.16 -41.25
CA ALA A 70 13.56 13.38 -42.02
C ALA A 70 14.85 13.94 -42.66
N ASN A 71 16.00 13.74 -42.01
CA ASN A 71 17.30 14.18 -42.52
C ASN A 71 18.01 13.12 -43.37
N ASN A 72 17.35 12.00 -43.71
CA ASN A 72 17.95 10.87 -44.42
C ASN A 72 19.27 10.39 -43.79
N ALA A 73 19.29 10.28 -42.47
CA ALA A 73 20.43 9.72 -41.75
C ALA A 73 20.69 8.26 -42.19
N ASP A 74 21.89 7.77 -41.87
CA ASP A 74 22.28 6.39 -42.15
C ASP A 74 21.26 5.40 -41.55
N ALA A 75 20.90 4.38 -42.32
CA ALA A 75 20.01 3.31 -41.89
C ALA A 75 20.48 2.62 -40.61
N ALA A 76 21.79 2.53 -40.37
CA ALA A 76 22.35 1.99 -39.14
C ALA A 76 22.03 2.86 -37.91
N LEU A 77 22.01 4.19 -38.07
CA LEU A 77 21.63 5.12 -36.99
C LEU A 77 20.14 5.03 -36.68
N ILE A 78 19.31 4.93 -37.72
CA ILE A 78 17.85 4.74 -37.55
C ILE A 78 17.58 3.40 -36.85
N ALA A 79 18.25 2.32 -37.27
CA ALA A 79 18.11 1.00 -36.64
C ALA A 79 18.59 0.98 -35.18
N ALA A 80 19.68 1.68 -34.86
CA ALA A 80 20.15 1.83 -33.49
C ALA A 80 19.12 2.59 -32.62
N GLN A 81 18.49 3.64 -33.16
CA GLN A 81 17.45 4.37 -32.46
C GLN A 81 16.17 3.53 -32.28
N ASP A 82 15.80 2.71 -33.27
CA ASP A 82 14.69 1.76 -33.17
C ASP A 82 14.93 0.71 -32.06
N ALA A 83 16.18 0.27 -31.90
CA ALA A 83 16.54 -0.64 -30.80
C ALA A 83 16.36 0.02 -29.42
N VAL A 84 16.75 1.28 -29.27
CA VAL A 84 16.53 2.05 -28.02
C VAL A 84 15.04 2.17 -27.70
N ILE A 85 14.20 2.49 -28.70
CA ILE A 85 12.75 2.58 -28.51
C ILE A 85 12.19 1.23 -28.04
N ALA A 86 12.62 0.12 -28.67
CA ALA A 86 12.17 -1.22 -28.32
C ALA A 86 12.59 -1.62 -26.89
N GLU A 87 13.80 -1.26 -26.47
CA GLU A 87 14.30 -1.50 -25.11
C GLU A 87 13.46 -0.76 -24.08
N LEU A 88 13.25 0.56 -24.27
CA LEU A 88 12.42 1.37 -23.38
C LEU A 88 10.96 0.88 -23.31
N GLN A 89 10.40 0.42 -24.43
CA GLN A 89 9.07 -0.20 -24.46
C GLN A 89 9.02 -1.51 -23.67
N SER A 90 10.04 -2.35 -23.80
CA SER A 90 10.14 -3.58 -23.01
C SER A 90 10.24 -3.30 -21.51
N GLU A 91 10.97 -2.27 -21.11
CA GLU A 91 11.05 -1.85 -19.70
C GLU A 91 9.70 -1.34 -19.20
N LEU A 92 9.00 -0.51 -19.98
CA LEU A 92 7.67 -0.01 -19.63
C LEU A 92 6.65 -1.15 -19.46
N ASP A 93 6.69 -2.15 -20.34
CA ASP A 93 5.82 -3.33 -20.27
C ASP A 93 6.11 -4.17 -19.02
N ALA A 94 7.38 -4.31 -18.63
CA ALA A 94 7.77 -5.02 -17.41
C ALA A 94 7.21 -4.34 -16.14
N TYR A 95 7.16 -3.01 -16.11
CA TYR A 95 6.50 -2.25 -15.04
C TYR A 95 4.97 -2.44 -15.00
N GLY A 96 4.34 -2.86 -16.11
CA GLY A 96 2.92 -3.24 -16.14
C GLY A 96 2.63 -4.56 -15.41
N LEU A 97 3.64 -5.40 -15.22
CA LEU A 97 3.53 -6.74 -14.62
C LEU A 97 3.98 -6.78 -13.15
N SER A 98 4.43 -5.67 -12.57
CA SER A 98 4.93 -5.65 -11.18
C SER A 98 3.80 -5.99 -10.19
N SER A 99 4.07 -6.93 -9.26
CA SER A 99 3.08 -7.40 -8.28
C SER A 99 2.82 -6.41 -7.14
N SER A 100 3.37 -5.20 -7.23
CA SER A 100 3.28 -4.14 -6.22
C SER A 100 1.99 -3.32 -6.36
N TYR A 101 1.22 -3.53 -7.43
CA TYR A 101 -0.03 -2.82 -7.63
C TYR A 101 -1.11 -3.24 -6.63
N VAL A 102 -1.50 -2.31 -5.76
CA VAL A 102 -2.72 -2.34 -4.96
C VAL A 102 -3.82 -1.65 -5.75
N SER A 103 -4.87 -2.40 -6.11
CA SER A 103 -6.03 -1.77 -6.74
C SER A 103 -6.74 -0.84 -5.74
N PRO A 104 -7.49 0.17 -6.19
CA PRO A 104 -8.32 0.98 -5.30
C PRO A 104 -9.25 0.13 -4.41
N THR A 105 -9.76 -0.99 -4.96
CA THR A 105 -10.57 -1.96 -4.21
C THR A 105 -9.77 -2.63 -3.09
N ASP A 106 -8.55 -3.07 -3.36
CA ASP A 106 -7.69 -3.71 -2.35
C ASP A 106 -7.23 -2.73 -1.27
N ALA A 107 -7.03 -1.46 -1.63
CA ALA A 107 -6.74 -0.40 -0.68
C ALA A 107 -7.94 -0.15 0.24
N ILE A 108 -9.15 -0.08 -0.32
CA ILE A 108 -10.39 0.06 0.47
C ILE A 108 -10.60 -1.13 1.40
N LEU A 109 -10.41 -2.36 0.92
CA LEU A 109 -10.56 -3.55 1.77
C LEU A 109 -9.55 -3.56 2.92
N GLN A 110 -8.29 -3.19 2.65
CA GLN A 110 -7.27 -3.07 3.71
C GLN A 110 -7.57 -1.94 4.70
N GLN A 111 -8.16 -0.83 4.25
CA GLN A 111 -8.61 0.23 5.13
C GLN A 111 -9.78 -0.21 6.00
N MET A 112 -10.73 -0.97 5.45
CA MET A 112 -11.84 -1.54 6.22
C MET A 112 -11.35 -2.47 7.33
N ASP A 113 -10.37 -3.34 7.06
CA ASP A 113 -9.73 -4.17 8.08
C ASP A 113 -9.12 -3.32 9.22
N LEU A 114 -8.45 -2.21 8.87
CA LEU A 114 -7.86 -1.30 9.85
C LEU A 114 -8.92 -0.58 10.70
N ASP A 115 -10.05 -0.23 10.09
CA ASP A 115 -11.18 0.39 10.77
C ASP A 115 -11.85 -0.59 11.73
N GLU A 116 -12.01 -1.86 11.34
CA GLU A 116 -12.53 -2.92 12.21
C GLU A 116 -11.64 -3.17 13.43
N LEU A 117 -10.32 -3.23 13.24
CA LEU A 117 -9.35 -3.33 14.33
C LEU A 117 -9.43 -2.11 15.26
N THR A 118 -9.57 -0.91 14.70
CA THR A 118 -9.71 0.33 15.46
C THR A 118 -10.98 0.29 16.33
N TYR A 119 -12.11 -0.10 15.75
CA TYR A 119 -13.36 -0.26 16.49
C TYR A 119 -13.25 -1.31 17.60
N ALA A 120 -12.61 -2.44 17.32
CA ALA A 120 -12.41 -3.51 18.29
C ALA A 120 -11.52 -3.09 19.47
N SER A 121 -10.48 -2.29 19.21
CA SER A 121 -9.62 -1.69 20.25
C SER A 121 -10.39 -0.68 21.10
N GLN A 122 -11.10 0.27 20.47
CA GLN A 122 -11.90 1.29 21.17
C GLN A 122 -13.00 0.68 22.05
N ARG A 123 -13.69 -0.34 21.55
CA ARG A 123 -14.71 -1.05 22.33
C ARG A 123 -14.13 -1.68 23.59
N ARG A 124 -12.95 -2.33 23.50
CA ARG A 124 -12.28 -2.93 24.66
C ARG A 124 -11.81 -1.85 25.65
N ALA A 125 -11.24 -0.76 25.14
CA ALA A 125 -10.82 0.36 25.96
C ALA A 125 -12.00 0.97 26.75
N ALA A 126 -13.15 1.16 26.08
CA ALA A 126 -14.37 1.62 26.74
C ALA A 126 -14.81 0.68 27.87
N ARG A 127 -14.73 -0.64 27.67
CA ARG A 127 -15.08 -1.61 28.71
C ARG A 127 -14.10 -1.64 29.88
N ILE A 128 -12.82 -1.34 29.66
CA ILE A 128 -11.85 -1.14 30.76
C ILE A 128 -12.24 0.08 31.59
N VAL A 129 -12.63 1.19 30.95
CA VAL A 129 -13.11 2.39 31.66
C VAL A 129 -14.36 2.10 32.48
N GLU A 130 -15.29 1.29 31.96
CA GLU A 130 -16.46 0.84 32.70
C GLU A 130 -16.06 0.01 33.94
N ILE A 131 -15.08 -0.88 33.84
CA ILE A 131 -14.57 -1.64 34.99
C ILE A 131 -13.90 -0.72 36.01
N ASP A 132 -13.10 0.26 35.56
CA ASP A 132 -12.39 1.20 36.43
C ASP A 132 -13.33 2.16 37.18
N ALA A 133 -14.61 2.22 36.80
CA ALA A 133 -15.64 3.03 37.42
C ALA A 133 -16.52 2.27 38.45
N ILE A 134 -16.36 0.94 38.58
CA ILE A 134 -17.06 0.07 39.54
C ILE A 134 -16.22 -0.07 40.81
#